data_AF-A0A662PNE8-F1
#
_entry.id   AF-A0A662PNE8-F1
#
_cell.length_a   1.000
_cell.length_b   1.000
_cell.length_c   1.000
_cell.angle_alpha   90.00
_cell.angle_beta   90.00
_cell.angle_gamma   90.00
#
_symmetry.space_group_name_H-M   'P 1'
#
loop_
_entity.id
_entity.type
_entity.pdbx_description
1 polymer ?
#
loop_
_entity_poly.entity_id
_entity_poly.type
_entity_poly.pdbx_seq_one_letter_code
_entity_poly.pdbx_strand_id
1 'polypeptide(L)'
;MIGHPRARAGILDGNPIHEDMMEFMGRAKLDFIVNVTINKEKKITGIFTGHPVKAHLRGVEFLDRHVKVPVKGEADIVITTNGGYPLDRDVYQAVKGMDTAASVVREGGVIIIASECRDGLGGHEEFLKLVKGAEDVDEILRRIRENEPIYDQWEAQILARILKKAKVILVSDFISEKVAGDLLLERVGNIEEALELAYTILGKRDVRTIVIPEGPYVIPIRAGGK
;
A
#
# COMPACT_ATOMS: atom_id res chain seq x y z
N MET A 1 -3.85 -0.47 16.24
CA MET A 1 -3.38 -1.74 15.63
C MET A 1 -2.58 -1.55 14.34
N ILE A 2 -3.00 -0.66 13.44
CA ILE A 2 -2.33 -0.40 12.13
C ILE A 2 -0.84 -0.07 12.24
N GLY A 3 -0.45 0.70 13.26
CA GLY A 3 0.96 1.07 13.49
C GLY A 3 1.89 -0.08 13.89
N HIS A 4 1.35 -1.27 14.20
CA HIS A 4 2.15 -2.42 14.63
C HIS A 4 3.11 -2.87 13.52
N PRO A 5 4.38 -3.24 13.81
CA PRO A 5 5.35 -3.63 12.79
C PRO A 5 4.95 -4.87 11.99
N ARG A 6 4.13 -5.76 12.57
CA ARG A 6 3.60 -6.95 11.88
C ARG A 6 2.29 -6.72 11.11
N ALA A 7 1.67 -5.55 11.22
CA ALA A 7 0.52 -5.19 10.39
C ALA A 7 1.01 -4.79 8.98
N ARG A 8 1.44 -5.79 8.19
CA ARG A 8 2.00 -5.63 6.84
C ARG A 8 1.45 -6.70 5.91
N ALA A 9 1.51 -6.43 4.61
CA ALA A 9 1.11 -7.38 3.57
C ALA A 9 1.85 -8.72 3.73
N GLY A 10 1.10 -9.83 3.67
CA GLY A 10 1.66 -11.18 3.76
C GLY A 10 2.09 -11.66 5.15
N ILE A 11 1.84 -10.88 6.22
CA ILE A 11 2.14 -11.28 7.60
C ILE A 11 0.83 -11.59 8.35
N LEU A 12 0.67 -12.85 8.72
CA LEU A 12 -0.46 -13.35 9.52
C LEU A 12 -0.06 -13.56 10.98
N ASP A 13 1.04 -14.28 11.21
CA ASP A 13 1.53 -14.59 12.56
C ASP A 13 2.01 -13.33 13.30
N GLY A 14 1.51 -13.12 14.52
CA GLY A 14 1.81 -11.94 15.33
C GLY A 14 1.25 -10.63 14.78
N ASN A 15 0.39 -10.67 13.76
CA ASN A 15 -0.30 -9.50 13.25
C ASN A 15 -1.58 -9.28 14.09
N PRO A 16 -1.65 -8.21 14.91
CA PRO A 16 -2.75 -8.05 15.85
C PRO A 16 -4.11 -7.91 15.15
N ILE A 17 -4.14 -7.41 13.91
CA ILE A 17 -5.38 -7.31 13.13
C ILE A 17 -5.88 -8.71 12.75
N HIS A 18 -4.96 -9.58 12.32
CA HIS A 18 -5.31 -10.96 12.01
C HIS A 18 -5.74 -11.72 13.26
N GLU A 19 -5.05 -11.54 14.39
CA GLU A 19 -5.39 -12.19 15.67
C GLU A 19 -6.79 -11.81 16.16
N ASP A 20 -7.16 -10.52 16.06
CA ASP A 20 -8.50 -10.03 16.41
C ASP A 20 -9.58 -10.61 15.48
N MET A 21 -9.31 -10.69 14.17
CA MET A 21 -10.19 -11.37 13.20
C MET A 21 -10.38 -12.86 13.52
N MET A 22 -9.32 -13.54 13.97
CA MET A 22 -9.35 -14.95 14.34
C MET A 22 -10.15 -15.19 15.62
N GLU A 23 -10.03 -14.30 16.61
CA GLU A 23 -10.86 -14.32 17.81
C GLU A 23 -12.33 -14.12 17.46
N PHE A 24 -12.64 -13.10 16.64
CA PHE A 24 -14.00 -12.82 16.20
C PHE A 24 -14.61 -14.01 15.42
N MET A 25 -13.86 -14.62 14.51
CA MET A 25 -14.28 -15.81 13.77
C MET A 25 -14.66 -16.96 14.72
N GLY A 26 -13.88 -17.17 15.80
CA GLY A 26 -14.18 -18.16 16.82
C GLY A 26 -15.51 -17.89 17.54
N ARG A 27 -15.79 -16.62 17.85
CA ARG A 27 -17.07 -16.20 18.47
C ARG A 27 -18.25 -16.30 17.51
N ALA A 28 -18.04 -15.96 16.24
CA ALA A 28 -19.04 -16.05 15.18
C ALA A 28 -19.36 -17.49 14.75
N LYS A 29 -18.56 -18.48 15.21
CA LYS A 29 -18.71 -19.91 14.88
C LYS A 29 -18.73 -20.13 13.37
N LEU A 30 -17.77 -19.55 12.66
CA LEU A 30 -17.59 -19.86 11.25
C LEU A 30 -17.07 -21.30 11.14
N ASP A 31 -17.85 -22.19 10.53
CA ASP A 31 -17.54 -23.63 10.49
C ASP A 31 -16.97 -24.09 9.13
N PHE A 32 -17.20 -23.34 8.07
CA PHE A 32 -16.81 -23.71 6.71
C PHE A 32 -16.56 -22.50 5.83
N ILE A 33 -15.54 -22.56 4.96
CA ILE A 33 -15.31 -21.55 3.92
C ILE A 33 -15.14 -22.19 2.54
N VAL A 34 -15.37 -21.38 1.51
CA VAL A 34 -14.94 -21.63 0.14
C VAL A 34 -14.18 -20.39 -0.32
N ASN A 35 -12.85 -20.49 -0.38
CA ASN A 35 -12.00 -19.44 -0.92
C ASN A 35 -11.47 -19.84 -2.30
N VAL A 36 -11.33 -18.86 -3.18
CA VAL A 36 -10.70 -19.04 -4.49
C VAL A 36 -9.55 -18.07 -4.66
N THR A 37 -8.51 -18.51 -5.36
CA THR A 37 -7.52 -17.60 -5.95
C THR A 37 -7.88 -17.34 -7.40
N ILE A 38 -7.56 -16.15 -7.89
CA ILE A 38 -7.86 -15.75 -9.27
C ILE A 38 -6.61 -15.20 -9.96
N ASN A 39 -6.58 -15.28 -11.29
CA ASN A 39 -5.58 -14.62 -12.11
C ASN A 39 -6.07 -13.22 -12.57
N LYS A 40 -5.28 -12.55 -13.42
CA LYS A 40 -5.59 -11.21 -13.95
C LYS A 40 -6.90 -11.17 -14.74
N GLU A 41 -7.26 -12.26 -15.42
CA GLU A 41 -8.55 -12.38 -16.14
C GLU A 41 -9.72 -12.77 -15.22
N LYS A 42 -9.53 -12.74 -13.89
CA LYS A 42 -10.49 -13.15 -12.87
C LYS A 42 -10.91 -14.62 -12.97
N LYS A 43 -10.11 -15.46 -13.64
CA LYS A 43 -10.34 -16.91 -13.73
C LYS A 43 -9.81 -17.58 -12.46
N ILE A 44 -10.54 -18.59 -11.99
CA ILE A 44 -10.15 -19.38 -10.81
C ILE A 44 -8.84 -20.13 -11.09
N THR A 45 -7.87 -20.00 -10.20
CA THR A 45 -6.58 -20.69 -10.24
C THR A 45 -6.41 -21.72 -9.12
N GLY A 46 -7.27 -21.67 -8.11
CA GLY A 46 -7.27 -22.58 -6.97
C GLY A 46 -8.57 -22.46 -6.18
N ILE A 47 -8.99 -23.55 -5.55
CA ILE A 47 -10.19 -23.63 -4.71
C ILE A 47 -9.79 -24.29 -3.40
N PHE A 48 -10.10 -23.64 -2.27
CA PHE A 48 -9.73 -24.06 -0.93
C PHE A 48 -10.97 -24.08 -0.03
N THR A 49 -11.38 -25.28 0.37
CA THR A 49 -12.62 -25.49 1.11
C THR A 49 -12.41 -26.26 2.40
N GLY A 50 -13.24 -26.02 3.40
CA GLY A 50 -13.21 -26.77 4.66
C GLY A 50 -13.14 -25.87 5.88
N HIS A 51 -12.48 -26.36 6.94
CA HIS A 51 -12.28 -25.62 8.17
C HIS A 51 -11.64 -24.25 7.88
N PRO A 52 -12.19 -23.12 8.37
CA PRO A 52 -11.82 -21.78 7.93
C PRO A 52 -10.32 -21.50 8.00
N VAL A 53 -9.70 -21.79 9.14
CA VAL A 53 -8.26 -21.56 9.35
C VAL A 53 -7.40 -22.41 8.41
N LYS A 54 -7.64 -23.74 8.39
CA LYS A 54 -6.83 -24.68 7.60
C LYS A 54 -6.97 -24.40 6.10
N ALA A 55 -8.20 -24.19 5.61
CA ALA A 55 -8.46 -23.90 4.21
C ALA A 55 -7.86 -22.55 3.79
N HIS A 56 -8.00 -21.51 4.61
CA HIS A 56 -7.39 -20.20 4.35
C HIS A 56 -5.87 -20.29 4.26
N LEU A 57 -5.21 -20.93 5.23
CA LEU A 57 -3.75 -21.07 5.25
C LEU A 57 -3.21 -21.85 4.05
N ARG A 58 -3.94 -22.85 3.54
CA ARG A 58 -3.55 -23.53 2.28
C ARG A 58 -3.70 -22.64 1.06
N GLY A 59 -4.72 -21.79 1.03
CA GLY A 59 -4.85 -20.76 -0.01
C GLY A 59 -3.70 -19.75 0.03
N VAL A 60 -3.29 -19.32 1.22
CA VAL A 60 -2.15 -18.42 1.42
C VAL A 60 -0.84 -19.07 0.99
N GLU A 61 -0.58 -20.32 1.37
CA GLU A 61 0.61 -21.07 0.95
C GLU A 61 0.70 -21.21 -0.58
N PHE A 62 -0.44 -21.42 -1.24
CA PHE A 62 -0.52 -21.44 -2.70
C PHE A 62 -0.20 -20.06 -3.29
N LEU A 63 -0.86 -19.00 -2.80
CA LEU A 63 -0.71 -17.64 -3.31
C LEU A 63 0.72 -17.10 -3.12
N ASP A 64 1.35 -17.40 -1.98
CA ASP A 64 2.72 -16.98 -1.64
C ASP A 64 3.73 -17.34 -2.72
N ARG A 65 3.55 -18.47 -3.41
CA ARG A 65 4.43 -18.94 -4.51
C ARG A 65 4.36 -18.05 -5.75
N HIS A 66 3.31 -17.25 -5.88
CA HIS A 66 3.04 -16.40 -7.04
C HIS A 66 3.25 -14.91 -6.75
N VAL A 67 2.98 -14.47 -5.52
CA VAL A 67 2.97 -13.03 -5.19
C VAL A 67 4.20 -12.59 -4.41
N LYS A 68 4.91 -13.49 -3.71
CA LYS A 68 6.15 -13.12 -3.00
C LYS A 68 7.31 -13.04 -3.98
N VAL A 69 7.84 -11.84 -4.18
CA VAL A 69 8.91 -11.57 -5.15
C VAL A 69 10.21 -11.20 -4.44
N PRO A 70 11.29 -12.00 -4.59
CA PRO A 70 12.59 -11.67 -4.01
C PRO A 70 13.19 -10.39 -4.59
N VAL A 71 13.59 -9.46 -3.72
CA VAL A 71 14.32 -8.25 -4.07
C VAL A 71 15.69 -8.21 -3.42
N LYS A 72 16.69 -7.69 -4.14
CA LYS A 72 18.09 -7.61 -3.67
C LYS A 72 18.31 -6.40 -2.74
N GLY A 73 17.51 -6.24 -1.70
CA GLY A 73 17.57 -5.06 -0.81
C GLY A 73 16.87 -3.82 -1.37
N GLU A 74 17.09 -2.69 -0.70
CA GLU A 74 16.35 -1.43 -0.94
C GLU A 74 16.90 -0.60 -2.11
N ALA A 75 16.08 0.32 -2.62
CA ALA A 75 16.37 1.20 -3.75
C ALA A 75 16.19 2.68 -3.38
N ASP A 76 16.91 3.56 -4.08
CA ASP A 76 16.76 5.02 -3.96
C ASP A 76 15.40 5.47 -4.51
N ILE A 77 14.99 4.89 -5.65
CA ILE A 77 13.71 5.16 -6.30
C ILE A 77 12.93 3.84 -6.43
N VAL A 78 11.64 3.87 -6.13
CA VAL A 78 10.73 2.77 -6.45
C VAL A 78 9.60 3.30 -7.31
N ILE A 79 9.47 2.78 -8.53
CA ILE A 79 8.38 3.10 -9.46
C ILE A 79 7.34 2.00 -9.34
N THR A 80 6.08 2.38 -9.12
CA THR A 80 4.99 1.42 -8.98
C THR A 80 3.71 1.90 -9.66
N THR A 81 2.71 1.04 -9.71
CA THR A 81 1.33 1.39 -10.08
C THR A 81 0.34 0.84 -9.05
N ASN A 82 -0.94 1.22 -9.18
CA ASN A 82 -2.02 0.59 -8.41
C ASN A 82 -2.79 -0.51 -9.16
N GLY A 83 -2.23 -1.06 -10.25
CA GLY A 83 -2.81 -2.18 -10.99
C GLY A 83 -3.86 -1.79 -12.04
N GLY A 84 -4.04 -0.50 -12.33
CA GLY A 84 -4.98 0.01 -13.32
C GLY A 84 -6.45 -0.09 -12.92
N TYR A 85 -7.35 0.37 -13.79
CA TYR A 85 -8.77 0.45 -13.47
C TYR A 85 -9.37 -0.97 -13.31
N PRO A 86 -10.19 -1.22 -12.26
CA PRO A 86 -10.77 -0.27 -11.31
C PRO A 86 -9.99 -0.08 -10.00
N LEU A 87 -8.79 -0.64 -9.85
CA LEU A 87 -8.02 -0.58 -8.61
C LEU A 87 -7.33 0.76 -8.39
N ASP A 88 -7.00 1.48 -9.46
CA ASP A 88 -6.36 2.80 -9.42
C ASP A 88 -7.35 3.96 -9.51
N ARG A 89 -8.63 3.70 -9.19
CA ARG A 89 -9.74 4.62 -9.43
C ARG A 89 -9.68 5.93 -8.63
N ASP A 90 -9.04 5.94 -7.47
CA ASP A 90 -8.92 7.10 -6.59
C ASP A 90 -7.58 7.08 -5.83
N VAL A 91 -7.19 8.23 -5.28
CA VAL A 91 -5.91 8.38 -4.56
C VAL A 91 -5.89 7.60 -3.24
N TYR A 92 -7.05 7.33 -2.65
CA TYR A 92 -7.17 6.51 -1.45
C TYR A 92 -6.68 5.08 -1.74
N GLN A 93 -7.15 4.44 -2.83
CA GLN A 93 -6.68 3.12 -3.22
C GLN A 93 -5.21 3.10 -3.62
N ALA A 94 -4.68 4.20 -4.19
CA ALA A 94 -3.28 4.31 -4.62
C ALA A 94 -2.28 4.08 -3.47
N VAL A 95 -2.68 4.37 -2.23
CA VAL A 95 -1.86 4.16 -1.03
C VAL A 95 -1.43 2.69 -0.88
N LYS A 96 -2.19 1.71 -1.40
CA LYS A 96 -1.80 0.29 -1.40
C LYS A 96 -0.55 0.02 -2.22
N GLY A 97 -0.49 0.58 -3.43
CA GLY A 97 0.69 0.52 -4.29
C GLY A 97 1.88 1.26 -3.66
N MET A 98 1.62 2.41 -3.01
CA MET A 98 2.64 3.18 -2.29
C MET A 98 3.20 2.38 -1.10
N ASP A 99 2.38 1.69 -0.30
CA ASP A 99 2.85 0.87 0.83
C ASP A 99 3.71 -0.30 0.36
N THR A 100 3.35 -0.90 -0.77
CA THR A 100 4.17 -1.94 -1.42
C THR A 100 5.53 -1.39 -1.82
N ALA A 101 5.58 -0.21 -2.45
CA ALA A 101 6.84 0.45 -2.80
C ALA A 101 7.65 0.84 -1.54
N ALA A 102 6.98 1.29 -0.48
CA ALA A 102 7.61 1.67 0.78
C ALA A 102 8.34 0.50 1.47
N SER A 103 7.95 -0.74 1.19
CA SER A 103 8.63 -1.94 1.70
C SER A 103 10.05 -2.14 1.14
N VAL A 104 10.38 -1.52 0.00
CA VAL A 104 11.66 -1.69 -0.70
C VAL A 104 12.35 -0.37 -1.08
N VAL A 105 11.74 0.78 -0.82
CA VAL A 105 12.46 2.06 -0.85
C VAL A 105 13.36 2.17 0.37
N ARG A 106 14.53 2.79 0.24
CA ARG A 106 15.36 3.13 1.40
C ARG A 106 14.79 4.33 2.16
N GLU A 107 15.25 4.53 3.39
CA GLU A 107 14.99 5.76 4.14
C GLU A 107 15.45 6.99 3.35
N GLY A 108 14.59 8.02 3.26
CA GLY A 108 14.82 9.23 2.47
C GLY A 108 14.87 9.00 0.95
N GLY A 109 14.30 7.90 0.45
CA GLY A 109 14.16 7.63 -0.97
C GLY A 109 12.91 8.29 -1.57
N VAL A 110 12.61 7.96 -2.84
CA VAL A 110 11.47 8.48 -3.59
C VAL A 110 10.61 7.33 -4.11
N ILE A 111 9.30 7.42 -3.91
CA ILE A 111 8.30 6.54 -4.50
C ILE A 111 7.63 7.31 -5.63
N ILE A 112 7.63 6.75 -6.84
CA ILE A 112 6.84 7.23 -7.97
C ILE A 112 5.69 6.27 -8.15
N ILE A 113 4.45 6.75 -8.08
CA ILE A 113 3.27 5.93 -8.34
C ILE A 113 2.47 6.46 -9.53
N ALA A 114 2.28 5.62 -10.54
CA ALA A 114 1.34 5.86 -11.63
C ALA A 114 -0.03 5.29 -11.27
N SER A 115 -1.01 6.17 -11.09
CA SER A 115 -2.38 5.81 -10.72
C SER A 115 -3.32 6.83 -11.33
N GLU A 116 -4.25 6.40 -12.17
CA GLU A 116 -5.11 7.33 -12.92
C GLU A 116 -5.94 8.22 -11.97
N CYS A 117 -6.50 7.64 -10.90
CA CYS A 117 -7.29 8.32 -9.88
C CYS A 117 -8.49 9.10 -10.44
N ARG A 118 -9.17 8.55 -11.46
CA ARG A 118 -10.28 9.19 -12.19
C ARG A 118 -11.47 9.65 -11.32
N ASP A 119 -11.67 9.03 -10.16
CA ASP A 119 -12.72 9.36 -9.19
C ASP A 119 -12.20 10.33 -8.10
N GLY A 120 -10.99 10.88 -8.25
CA GLY A 120 -10.39 11.82 -7.33
C GLY A 120 -10.10 11.20 -5.96
N LEU A 121 -10.82 11.66 -4.93
CA LEU A 121 -10.77 11.11 -3.57
C LEU A 121 -11.65 9.87 -3.38
N GLY A 122 -12.51 9.52 -4.34
CA GLY A 122 -13.39 8.35 -4.23
C GLY A 122 -14.43 8.44 -3.11
N GLY A 123 -14.74 9.65 -2.62
CA GLY A 123 -15.63 9.87 -1.48
C GLY A 123 -14.94 9.82 -0.10
N HIS A 124 -13.61 9.70 -0.06
CA HIS A 124 -12.81 9.64 1.17
C HIS A 124 -12.37 11.03 1.66
N GLU A 125 -13.34 11.90 1.99
CA GLU A 125 -13.04 13.26 2.47
C GLU A 125 -12.41 13.28 3.87
N GLU A 126 -12.75 12.31 4.74
CA GLU A 126 -12.15 12.21 6.08
C GLU A 126 -10.67 11.86 6.00
N PHE A 127 -10.27 11.01 5.04
CA PHE A 127 -8.86 10.75 4.74
C PHE A 127 -8.11 12.04 4.39
N LEU A 128 -8.67 12.88 3.50
CA LEU A 128 -8.07 14.17 3.17
C LEU A 128 -7.99 15.09 4.40
N LYS A 129 -9.06 15.22 5.18
CA LYS A 129 -9.11 16.09 6.38
C LYS A 129 -8.07 15.72 7.43
N LEU A 130 -7.79 14.43 7.61
CA LEU A 130 -6.80 13.95 8.55
C LEU A 130 -5.38 14.42 8.19
N VAL A 131 -5.06 14.39 6.89
CA VAL A 131 -3.72 14.71 6.37
C VAL A 131 -3.54 16.21 6.12
N LYS A 132 -4.59 16.85 5.61
CA LYS A 132 -4.54 18.24 5.16
C LYS A 132 -4.19 19.21 6.29
N GLY A 133 -3.26 20.11 5.96
CA GLY A 133 -2.79 21.13 6.90
C GLY A 133 -2.07 20.56 8.10
N ALA A 134 -1.59 19.32 8.04
CA ALA A 134 -0.61 18.83 9.00
C ALA A 134 0.77 19.44 8.68
N GLU A 135 1.45 19.93 9.70
CA GLU A 135 2.81 20.48 9.59
C GLU A 135 3.83 19.38 9.27
N ASP A 136 3.60 18.20 9.84
CA ASP A 136 4.39 17.02 9.62
C ASP A 136 3.56 15.73 9.74
N VAL A 137 4.20 14.61 9.47
CA VAL A 137 3.60 13.27 9.55
C VAL A 137 3.20 12.90 10.97
N ASP A 138 3.94 13.35 11.99
CA ASP A 138 3.70 12.99 13.38
C ASP A 138 2.45 13.70 13.93
N GLU A 139 2.10 14.87 13.39
CA GLU A 139 0.83 15.54 13.63
C GLU A 139 -0.36 14.70 13.12
N ILE A 140 -0.30 14.13 11.92
CA ILE A 140 -1.36 13.25 11.38
C ILE A 140 -1.62 12.11 12.37
N LEU A 141 -0.55 11.46 12.83
CA LEU A 141 -0.65 10.36 13.78
C LEU A 141 -1.19 10.81 15.15
N ARG A 142 -0.86 12.03 15.60
CA ARG A 142 -1.41 12.61 16.83
C ARG A 142 -2.92 12.87 16.70
N ARG A 143 -3.37 13.52 15.62
CA ARG A 143 -4.79 13.78 15.35
C ARG A 143 -5.62 12.50 15.41
N ILE A 144 -5.10 11.41 14.84
CA ILE A 144 -5.79 10.12 14.85
C ILE A 144 -5.82 9.51 16.27
N ARG A 145 -4.71 9.50 17.01
CA ARG A 145 -4.67 8.97 18.39
C ARG A 145 -5.63 9.69 19.34
N GLU A 146 -5.82 11.00 19.16
CA GLU A 146 -6.65 11.81 20.04
C GLU A 146 -8.16 11.65 19.78
N ASN A 147 -8.54 11.20 18.57
CA ASN A 147 -9.92 11.24 18.12
C ASN A 147 -10.45 9.88 17.61
N GLU A 148 -9.66 8.80 17.68
CA GLU A 148 -10.09 7.48 17.22
C GLU A 148 -11.29 6.93 18.03
N PRO A 149 -12.25 6.25 17.39
CA PRO A 149 -12.26 5.86 15.97
C PRO A 149 -12.80 6.93 15.02
N ILE A 150 -12.06 7.19 13.93
CA ILE A 150 -12.47 8.05 12.81
C ILE A 150 -12.59 7.20 11.54
N TYR A 151 -13.59 7.51 10.72
CA TYR A 151 -13.73 6.91 9.39
C TYR A 151 -12.46 7.14 8.56
N ASP A 152 -12.03 6.15 7.79
CA ASP A 152 -10.82 6.20 6.94
C ASP A 152 -9.47 6.39 7.66
N GLN A 153 -9.42 6.38 8.99
CA GLN A 153 -8.17 6.67 9.73
C GLN A 153 -7.00 5.73 9.40
N TRP A 154 -7.29 4.46 9.05
CA TRP A 154 -6.25 3.47 8.76
C TRP A 154 -5.45 3.82 7.51
N GLU A 155 -6.11 4.34 6.47
CA GLU A 155 -5.43 4.72 5.22
C GLU A 155 -4.55 5.94 5.44
N ALA A 156 -5.02 6.92 6.21
CA ALA A 156 -4.22 8.08 6.63
C ALA A 156 -3.01 7.65 7.46
N GLN A 157 -3.15 6.66 8.37
CA GLN A 157 -2.01 6.11 9.13
C GLN A 157 -0.99 5.39 8.23
N ILE A 158 -1.44 4.68 7.20
CA ILE A 158 -0.55 4.02 6.23
C ILE A 158 0.17 5.06 5.38
N LEU A 159 -0.54 6.06 4.86
CA LEU A 159 0.07 7.15 4.10
C LEU A 159 1.10 7.90 4.95
N ALA A 160 0.76 8.26 6.19
CA ALA A 160 1.68 8.88 7.13
C ALA A 160 2.96 8.04 7.30
N ARG A 161 2.84 6.73 7.52
CA ARG A 161 4.00 5.82 7.62
C ARG A 161 4.88 5.86 6.36
N ILE A 162 4.28 5.92 5.17
CA ILE A 162 5.00 6.00 3.90
C ILE A 162 5.75 7.33 3.79
N LEU A 163 5.06 8.44 4.04
CA LEU A 163 5.60 9.79 3.98
C LEU A 163 6.72 10.04 4.99
N LYS A 164 6.71 9.34 6.14
CA LYS A 164 7.82 9.37 7.10
C LYS A 164 9.11 8.84 6.49
N LYS A 165 9.01 7.84 5.62
CA LYS A 165 10.13 7.09 5.04
C LYS A 165 10.63 7.67 3.72
N ALA A 166 9.72 8.14 2.86
CA ALA A 166 10.03 8.51 1.49
C ALA A 166 9.15 9.67 0.99
N LYS A 167 9.68 10.44 0.03
CA LYS A 167 8.88 11.36 -0.77
C LYS A 167 8.04 10.56 -1.76
N VAL A 168 6.82 11.03 -2.03
CA VAL A 168 5.90 10.35 -2.96
C VAL A 168 5.53 11.32 -4.08
N ILE A 169 5.73 10.86 -5.31
CA ILE A 169 5.35 11.55 -6.54
C ILE A 169 4.22 10.76 -7.20
N LEU A 170 3.07 11.39 -7.34
CA LEU A 170 1.89 10.85 -8.00
C LEU A 170 1.86 11.28 -9.47
N VAL A 171 1.80 10.31 -10.37
CA VAL A 171 1.53 10.50 -11.80
C VAL A 171 0.05 10.23 -12.02
N SER A 172 -0.74 11.29 -12.20
CA SER A 172 -2.20 11.22 -12.36
C SER A 172 -2.71 12.51 -12.98
N ASP A 173 -3.53 12.44 -14.03
CA ASP A 173 -4.18 13.64 -14.59
C ASP A 173 -5.43 14.11 -13.84
N PHE A 174 -6.02 13.24 -13.02
CA PHE A 174 -7.31 13.49 -12.36
C PHE A 174 -7.19 14.04 -10.95
N ILE A 175 -5.96 14.13 -10.42
CA ILE A 175 -5.67 14.79 -9.14
C ILE A 175 -5.04 16.15 -9.41
N SER A 176 -5.65 17.21 -8.87
CA SER A 176 -5.06 18.56 -8.92
C SER A 176 -3.84 18.65 -8.01
N GLU A 177 -2.87 19.49 -8.37
CA GLU A 177 -1.69 19.78 -7.53
C GLU A 177 -2.08 20.19 -6.12
N LYS A 178 -3.17 20.96 -5.96
CA LYS A 178 -3.69 21.34 -4.66
C LYS A 178 -4.12 20.14 -3.82
N VAL A 179 -4.86 19.19 -4.40
CA VAL A 179 -5.32 17.99 -3.66
C VAL A 179 -4.14 17.08 -3.33
N ALA A 180 -3.19 16.92 -4.25
CA ALA A 180 -1.95 16.19 -3.99
C ALA A 180 -1.15 16.83 -2.85
N GLY A 181 -0.97 18.14 -2.87
CA GLY A 181 -0.29 18.90 -1.82
C GLY A 181 -1.03 18.87 -0.47
N ASP A 182 -2.38 18.91 -0.49
CA ASP A 182 -3.21 18.70 0.71
C ASP A 182 -3.00 17.27 1.29
N LEU A 183 -2.52 16.31 0.50
CA LEU A 183 -2.12 14.96 0.92
C LEU A 183 -0.60 14.79 1.13
N LEU A 184 0.17 15.88 1.09
CA LEU A 184 1.63 15.90 1.19
C LEU A 184 2.34 15.08 0.08
N LEU A 185 1.71 15.00 -1.10
CA LEU A 185 2.22 14.37 -2.30
C LEU A 185 2.67 15.43 -3.32
N GLU A 186 3.68 15.11 -4.13
CA GLU A 186 3.96 15.84 -5.36
C GLU A 186 3.13 15.25 -6.50
N ARG A 187 2.62 16.06 -7.44
CA ARG A 187 1.87 15.57 -8.61
C ARG A 187 2.51 16.05 -9.91
N VAL A 188 2.63 15.15 -10.88
CA VAL A 188 3.16 15.43 -12.22
C VAL A 188 2.29 14.76 -13.30
N GLY A 189 2.52 15.07 -14.58
CA GLY A 189 1.71 14.56 -15.69
C GLY A 189 2.14 13.20 -16.22
N ASN A 190 3.42 12.87 -16.15
CA ASN A 190 3.97 11.66 -16.75
C ASN A 190 5.17 11.10 -15.96
N ILE A 191 5.64 9.92 -16.38
CA ILE A 191 6.72 9.19 -15.69
C ILE A 191 8.06 9.88 -15.88
N GLU A 192 8.28 10.52 -17.03
CA GLU A 192 9.52 11.25 -17.35
C GLU A 192 9.70 12.44 -16.40
N GLU A 193 8.66 13.27 -16.22
CA GLU A 193 8.63 14.35 -15.24
C GLU A 193 8.84 13.84 -13.82
N ALA A 194 8.20 12.72 -13.46
CA ALA A 194 8.35 12.13 -12.13
C ALA A 194 9.80 11.70 -11.84
N LEU A 195 10.47 11.10 -12.84
CA LEU A 195 11.86 10.68 -12.73
C LEU A 195 12.79 11.90 -12.59
N GLU A 196 12.58 12.94 -13.38
CA GLU A 196 13.38 14.16 -13.29
C GLU A 196 13.21 14.87 -11.94
N LEU A 197 11.99 14.93 -11.43
CA LEU A 197 11.71 15.43 -10.08
C LEU A 197 12.39 14.56 -9.01
N ALA A 198 12.33 13.23 -9.13
CA ALA A 198 12.98 12.31 -8.21
C ALA A 198 14.51 12.49 -8.19
N TYR A 199 15.15 12.63 -9.35
CA TYR A 199 16.59 12.92 -9.43
C TYR A 199 16.94 14.27 -8.81
N THR A 200 16.08 15.27 -8.98
CA THR A 200 16.26 16.59 -8.36
C THR A 200 16.17 16.51 -6.85
N ILE A 201 15.16 15.80 -6.31
CA ILE A 201 15.01 15.55 -4.87
C ILE A 201 16.22 14.83 -4.29
N LEU A 202 16.76 13.85 -5.02
CA LEU A 202 17.92 13.07 -4.57
C LEU A 202 19.27 13.75 -4.80
N GLY A 203 19.33 14.79 -5.63
CA GLY A 203 20.57 15.49 -6.02
C GLY A 203 21.53 14.64 -6.86
N LYS A 204 21.08 13.51 -7.41
CA LYS A 204 21.88 12.59 -8.23
C LYS A 204 21.02 11.77 -9.20
N ARG A 205 21.60 11.40 -10.34
CA ARG A 205 20.98 10.51 -11.35
C ARG A 205 21.46 9.07 -11.29
N ASP A 206 22.69 8.85 -10.81
CA ASP A 206 23.20 7.49 -10.59
C ASP A 206 22.59 6.94 -9.29
N VAL A 207 21.45 6.27 -9.46
CA VAL A 207 20.61 5.78 -8.37
C VAL A 207 20.11 4.39 -8.68
N ARG A 208 19.88 3.62 -7.63
CA ARG A 208 19.24 2.33 -7.78
C ARG A 208 17.73 2.52 -7.88
N THR A 209 17.14 1.98 -8.93
CA THR A 209 15.69 1.98 -9.15
C THR A 209 15.12 0.57 -9.12
N ILE A 210 14.01 0.36 -8.42
CA ILE A 210 13.17 -0.85 -8.52
C ILE A 210 11.86 -0.46 -9.19
N VAL A 211 11.37 -1.31 -10.10
CA VAL A 211 10.06 -1.14 -10.75
C VAL A 211 9.14 -2.27 -10.29
N ILE A 212 7.96 -1.91 -9.80
CA ILE A 212 6.89 -2.81 -9.38
C ILE A 212 5.66 -2.51 -10.26
N PRO A 213 5.50 -3.18 -11.41
CA PRO A 213 4.45 -2.81 -12.36
C PRO A 213 3.03 -2.90 -11.82
N GLU A 214 2.80 -3.70 -10.77
CA GLU A 214 1.49 -4.01 -10.20
C GLU A 214 1.58 -4.06 -8.68
N GLY A 215 1.67 -2.89 -8.04
CA GLY A 215 1.95 -2.74 -6.60
C GLY A 215 1.07 -3.63 -5.71
N PRO A 216 -0.26 -3.47 -5.72
CA PRO A 216 -1.16 -4.22 -4.84
C PRO A 216 -1.17 -5.74 -5.04
N TYR A 217 -0.58 -6.25 -6.12
CA TYR A 217 -0.63 -7.68 -6.48
C TYR A 217 0.62 -8.46 -6.07
N VAL A 218 1.68 -7.79 -5.60
CA VAL A 218 2.93 -8.45 -5.21
C VAL A 218 3.34 -8.10 -3.79
N ILE A 219 4.14 -8.97 -3.19
CA ILE A 219 4.71 -8.81 -1.87
C ILE A 219 6.23 -8.91 -2.02
N PRO A 220 6.95 -7.79 -2.11
CA PRO A 220 8.40 -7.82 -2.14
C PRO A 220 8.96 -8.45 -0.85
N ILE A 221 9.84 -9.43 -1.00
CA ILE A 221 10.53 -10.08 0.12
C ILE A 221 12.04 -9.89 -0.02
N ARG A 222 12.75 -9.59 1.07
CA ARG A 222 14.21 -9.47 1.03
C ARG A 222 14.82 -10.84 0.69
N ALA A 223 15.61 -10.92 -0.38
CA ALA A 223 16.32 -12.13 -0.72
C ALA A 223 17.33 -12.48 0.39
N GLY A 224 17.09 -13.58 1.12
CA GLY A 224 18.03 -14.11 2.13
C GLY A 224 17.57 -14.07 3.59
N GLY A 225 16.33 -13.72 3.90
CA GLY A 225 15.77 -13.94 5.24
C GLY A 225 15.23 -15.36 5.38
N LYS A 226 15.89 -16.21 6.16
CA LYS A 226 15.22 -17.35 6.81
C LYS A 226 14.26 -16.85 7.87
#